data_AF-A0A6A5AN05-F1
#
_entry.id   AF-A0A6A5AN05-F1
#
_cell.length_a   1.000
_cell.length_b   1.000
_cell.length_c   1.000
_cell.angle_alpha   90.00
_cell.angle_beta   90.00
_cell.angle_gamma   90.00
#
_symmetry.space_group_name_H-M   'P 1'
#
loop_
_entity.id
_entity.type
_entity.pdbx_description
1 polymer ?
#
loop_
_entity_poly.entity_id
_entity_poly.type
_entity_poly.pdbx_seq_one_letter_code
_entity_poly.pdbx_strand_id
1 'polypeptide(L)'
;MDKPKKRVVVLWLNKAMSHLIKPRMRGETFQKWASRNMDSSKLATIVDVFQVVLGVSVTIIYFYQNWTKFQDVAETPMLRNAQTVIGVFFTFDYLVRLIASESPQTFFLNTMSLVDLATILPQWLEMGISDDSDFKSLANAFKTLRSLRFLRAFRLLVFAKTAKGRQAGILFLTVMSIIFCSAGIIQAIEACNNVGDYKCQDLEIYNAAYFVVITIATLGFGDLAPKSSNGKLAVIGLIFSTGILLPLQISRYSDILSREV
;
A
#
# COMPACT_ATOMS: atom_id res chain seq x y z
N MET A 1 -5.52 -41.72 32.09
CA MET A 1 -6.87 -41.14 31.89
C MET A 1 -6.70 -39.66 31.61
N ASP A 2 -6.80 -39.19 30.35
CA ASP A 2 -6.68 -37.74 30.06
C ASP A 2 -7.37 -37.32 28.73
N LYS A 3 -8.51 -37.95 28.42
CA LYS A 3 -9.25 -37.76 27.15
C LYS A 3 -10.38 -36.70 27.13
N PRO A 4 -10.95 -36.17 28.25
CA PRO A 4 -12.12 -35.27 28.14
C PRO A 4 -11.76 -33.83 27.75
N LYS A 5 -10.63 -33.28 28.22
CA LYS A 5 -10.25 -31.88 27.93
C LYS A 5 -9.94 -31.63 26.44
N LYS A 6 -9.30 -32.58 25.75
CA LYS A 6 -9.01 -32.47 24.30
C LYS A 6 -10.29 -32.38 23.45
N ARG A 7 -11.36 -33.11 23.80
CA ARG A 7 -12.64 -33.03 23.06
C ARG A 7 -13.32 -31.67 23.21
N VAL A 8 -13.30 -31.09 24.41
CA VAL A 8 -13.93 -29.79 24.66
C VAL A 8 -13.17 -28.68 23.93
N VAL A 9 -11.83 -28.69 23.95
CA VAL A 9 -11.01 -27.74 23.21
C VAL A 9 -11.22 -27.86 21.71
N VAL A 10 -11.29 -29.08 21.16
CA VAL A 10 -11.54 -29.32 19.72
C VAL A 10 -12.96 -28.89 19.32
N LEU A 11 -13.97 -29.13 20.16
CA LEU A 11 -15.34 -28.67 19.91
C LEU A 11 -15.46 -27.15 19.96
N TRP A 12 -14.77 -26.51 20.91
CA TRP A 12 -14.72 -25.06 21.02
C TRP A 12 -13.98 -24.43 19.83
N LEU A 13 -12.83 -25.00 19.44
CA LEU A 13 -12.10 -24.62 18.24
C LEU A 13 -12.95 -24.78 16.98
N ASN A 14 -13.65 -25.91 16.81
CA ASN A 14 -14.52 -26.11 15.65
C ASN A 14 -15.70 -25.14 15.62
N LYS A 15 -16.28 -24.81 16.78
CA LYS A 15 -17.37 -23.82 16.88
C LYS A 15 -16.87 -22.41 16.56
N ALA A 16 -15.71 -22.03 17.08
CA ALA A 16 -15.06 -20.77 16.73
C ALA A 16 -14.71 -20.71 15.23
N MET A 17 -14.14 -21.79 14.70
CA MET A 17 -13.75 -21.89 13.29
C MET A 17 -14.96 -21.86 12.35
N SER A 18 -16.11 -22.41 12.74
CA SER A 18 -17.36 -22.31 11.97
C SER A 18 -17.97 -20.90 11.92
N HIS A 19 -17.67 -20.04 12.89
CA HIS A 19 -18.05 -18.62 12.86
C HIS A 19 -17.11 -17.78 11.98
N LEU A 20 -15.92 -18.32 11.74
CA LEU A 20 -14.78 -17.64 11.13
C LEU A 20 -14.56 -18.06 9.66
N ILE A 21 -14.93 -19.29 9.30
CA ILE A 21 -14.78 -19.92 7.98
C ILE A 21 -16.15 -20.42 7.50
N LYS A 22 -16.49 -20.14 6.23
CA LYS A 22 -17.72 -20.63 5.60
C LYS A 22 -17.56 -22.12 5.23
N PRO A 23 -18.58 -22.96 5.48
CA PRO A 23 -18.52 -24.37 5.14
C PRO A 23 -18.48 -24.59 3.61
N ARG A 24 -17.85 -25.69 3.20
CA ARG A 24 -17.73 -26.09 1.79
C ARG A 24 -19.09 -26.49 1.22
N MET A 25 -19.44 -25.95 0.05
CA MET A 25 -20.68 -26.34 -0.64
C MET A 25 -20.49 -27.68 -1.36
N ARG A 26 -21.57 -28.47 -1.46
CA ARG A 26 -21.55 -29.79 -2.11
C ARG A 26 -21.30 -29.59 -3.62
N GLY A 27 -20.22 -30.16 -4.14
CA GLY A 27 -19.80 -30.00 -5.55
C GLY A 27 -18.83 -28.85 -5.83
N GLU A 28 -18.42 -28.09 -4.80
CA GLU A 28 -17.47 -26.99 -4.94
C GLU A 28 -16.00 -27.49 -4.94
N THR A 29 -15.20 -27.08 -5.94
CA THR A 29 -13.75 -27.32 -5.97
C THR A 29 -13.05 -26.64 -4.78
N PHE A 30 -11.94 -27.20 -4.30
CA PHE A 30 -11.19 -26.62 -3.17
C PHE A 30 -10.77 -25.16 -3.43
N GLN A 31 -10.38 -24.83 -4.66
CA GLN A 31 -10.03 -23.47 -5.08
C GLN A 31 -11.20 -22.49 -4.96
N LYS A 32 -12.39 -22.87 -5.46
CA LYS A 32 -13.62 -22.07 -5.35
C LYS A 32 -14.01 -21.80 -3.90
N TRP A 33 -13.92 -22.84 -3.07
CA TRP A 33 -14.15 -22.71 -1.65
C TRP A 33 -13.13 -21.78 -0.98
N ALA A 34 -11.84 -21.93 -1.29
CA ALA A 34 -10.76 -21.11 -0.76
C ALA A 34 -10.94 -19.64 -1.17
N SER A 35 -11.12 -19.36 -2.46
CA SER A 35 -11.39 -18.02 -3.00
C SER A 35 -12.59 -17.35 -2.31
N ARG A 36 -13.73 -18.03 -2.24
CA ARG A 36 -14.94 -17.53 -1.57
C ARG A 36 -14.69 -17.22 -0.09
N ASN A 37 -13.92 -18.07 0.58
CA ASN A 37 -13.62 -17.89 1.98
C ASN A 37 -12.60 -16.75 2.19
N MET A 38 -11.68 -16.53 1.26
CA MET A 38 -10.73 -15.41 1.31
C MET A 38 -11.38 -14.05 0.98
N ASP A 39 -12.45 -14.02 0.20
CA ASP A 39 -13.10 -12.75 -0.12
C ASP A 39 -14.19 -12.35 0.88
N SER A 40 -14.82 -13.33 1.53
CA SER A 40 -16.08 -13.10 2.25
C SER A 40 -16.14 -13.66 3.67
N SER A 41 -15.04 -14.22 4.18
CA SER A 41 -14.98 -14.68 5.57
C SER A 41 -14.58 -13.56 6.52
N LYS A 42 -15.02 -13.69 7.78
CA LYS A 42 -14.62 -12.77 8.85
C LYS A 42 -13.13 -12.84 9.14
N LEU A 43 -12.50 -14.02 8.97
CA LEU A 43 -11.05 -14.16 9.11
C LEU A 43 -10.29 -13.35 8.08
N ALA A 44 -10.71 -13.42 6.82
CA ALA A 44 -10.08 -12.64 5.77
C ALA A 44 -10.14 -11.15 6.08
N THR A 45 -11.29 -10.65 6.53
CA THR A 45 -11.43 -9.25 6.96
C THR A 45 -10.52 -8.91 8.14
N ILE A 46 -10.37 -9.79 9.13
CA ILE A 46 -9.46 -9.56 10.27
C ILE A 46 -8.00 -9.51 9.80
N VAL A 47 -7.60 -10.43 8.91
CA VAL A 47 -6.26 -10.46 8.32
C VAL A 47 -6.02 -9.20 7.49
N ASP A 48 -7.00 -8.76 6.70
CA ASP A 48 -6.93 -7.54 5.90
C ASP A 48 -6.74 -6.31 6.80
N VAL A 49 -7.55 -6.15 7.84
CA VAL A 49 -7.41 -5.04 8.81
C VAL A 49 -6.03 -5.07 9.46
N PHE A 50 -5.58 -6.25 9.90
CA PHE A 50 -4.27 -6.40 10.51
C PHE A 50 -3.14 -5.99 9.55
N GLN A 51 -3.22 -6.40 8.28
CA GLN A 51 -2.25 -5.99 7.26
C GLN A 51 -2.29 -4.50 6.96
N VAL A 52 -3.47 -3.88 6.95
CA VAL A 52 -3.59 -2.43 6.77
C VAL A 52 -2.93 -1.70 7.93
N VAL A 53 -3.19 -2.11 9.16
CA VAL A 53 -2.55 -1.51 10.36
C VAL A 53 -1.03 -1.63 10.25
N LEU A 54 -0.50 -2.81 9.92
CA LEU A 54 0.94 -2.99 9.73
C LEU A 54 1.49 -2.12 8.59
N GLY A 55 0.79 -2.05 7.45
CA GLY A 55 1.20 -1.26 6.29
C GLY A 55 1.29 0.23 6.61
N VAL A 56 0.23 0.79 7.22
CA VAL A 56 0.18 2.18 7.66
C VAL A 56 1.24 2.46 8.73
N SER A 57 1.46 1.54 9.67
CA SER A 57 2.50 1.66 10.69
C SER A 57 3.88 1.81 10.07
N VAL A 58 4.21 1.00 9.07
CA VAL A 58 5.48 1.10 8.34
C VAL A 58 5.61 2.45 7.63
N THR A 59 4.55 2.93 6.99
CA THR A 59 4.57 4.25 6.34
C THR A 59 4.76 5.39 7.34
N ILE A 60 4.13 5.32 8.52
CA ILE A 60 4.32 6.30 9.59
C ILE A 60 5.77 6.29 10.10
N ILE A 61 6.33 5.10 10.35
CA ILE A 61 7.73 4.96 10.79
C ILE A 61 8.68 5.55 9.73
N TYR A 62 8.42 5.30 8.45
CA TYR A 62 9.20 5.84 7.35
C TYR A 62 9.20 7.38 7.34
N PHE A 63 8.03 8.02 7.46
CA PHE A 63 7.95 9.49 7.50
C PHE A 63 8.55 10.08 8.78
N TYR A 64 8.40 9.39 9.91
CA TYR A 64 9.02 9.81 11.17
C TYR A 64 10.55 9.81 11.06
N GLN A 65 11.14 8.80 10.41
CA GLN A 65 12.57 8.73 10.19
C GLN A 65 13.10 9.78 9.21
N ASN A 66 12.30 10.17 8.21
CA ASN A 66 12.68 11.12 7.17
C ASN A 66 12.02 12.50 7.35
N TRP A 67 11.74 12.89 8.60
CA TRP A 67 10.96 14.10 8.87
C TRP A 67 11.62 15.37 8.30
N THR A 68 12.88 15.61 8.67
CA THR A 68 13.61 16.84 8.32
C THR A 68 14.45 16.70 7.06
N LYS A 69 15.09 15.54 6.85
CA LYS A 69 15.91 15.26 5.69
C LYS A 69 15.77 13.80 5.31
N PHE A 70 15.78 13.51 4.01
CA PHE A 70 15.94 12.14 3.54
C PHE A 70 17.32 11.65 3.95
N GLN A 71 17.36 10.67 4.84
CA GLN A 71 18.59 10.05 5.26
C GLN A 71 18.65 8.64 4.67
N ASP A 72 19.81 8.28 4.14
CA ASP A 72 20.19 6.89 3.92
C ASP A 72 20.38 6.23 5.30
N VAL A 73 19.28 6.02 6.02
CA VAL A 73 19.33 5.49 7.37
C VAL A 73 19.79 4.04 7.24
N ALA A 74 20.95 3.74 7.81
CA ALA A 74 21.28 2.40 8.25
C ALA A 74 20.22 2.02 9.28
N GLU A 75 19.17 1.33 8.84
CA GLU A 75 18.10 0.92 9.72
C GLU A 75 18.69 0.11 10.87
N THR A 76 18.16 0.33 12.07
CA THR A 76 18.52 -0.55 13.19
C THR A 76 18.23 -1.99 12.78
N PRO A 77 19.10 -2.95 13.12
CA PRO A 77 18.94 -4.33 12.67
C PRO A 77 17.59 -4.92 13.11
N MET A 78 17.05 -4.46 14.24
CA MET A 78 15.71 -4.80 14.70
C MET A 78 14.60 -4.34 13.75
N LEU A 79 14.66 -3.09 13.27
CA LEU A 79 13.64 -2.56 12.37
C LEU A 79 13.68 -3.26 11.01
N ARG A 80 14.88 -3.49 10.47
CA ARG A 80 15.06 -4.25 9.23
C ARG A 80 14.48 -5.65 9.34
N ASN A 81 14.78 -6.36 10.42
CA ASN A 81 14.22 -7.70 10.67
C ASN A 81 12.70 -7.68 10.80
N ALA A 82 12.14 -6.70 11.52
CA ALA A 82 10.69 -6.54 11.66
C ALA A 82 10.03 -6.30 10.29
N GLN A 83 10.60 -5.43 9.46
CA GLN A 83 10.11 -5.18 8.11
C GLN A 83 10.18 -6.43 7.23
N THR A 84 11.26 -7.21 7.32
CA THR A 84 11.38 -8.49 6.61
C THR A 84 10.29 -9.47 7.03
N VAL A 85 10.03 -9.64 8.32
CA VAL A 85 8.95 -10.52 8.81
C VAL A 85 7.58 -10.06 8.31
N ILE A 86 7.30 -8.75 8.36
CA ILE A 86 6.06 -8.17 7.84
C ILE A 86 5.94 -8.43 6.32
N GLY A 87 7.02 -8.24 5.56
CA GLY A 87 7.04 -8.48 4.12
C GLY A 87 6.83 -9.95 3.75
N VAL A 88 7.42 -10.88 4.51
CA VAL A 88 7.19 -12.32 4.35
C VAL A 88 5.72 -12.64 4.59
N PHE A 89 5.11 -12.09 5.65
CA PHE A 89 3.69 -12.28 5.94
C PHE A 89 2.79 -11.76 4.81
N PHE A 90 3.10 -10.58 4.26
CA PHE A 90 2.36 -9.99 3.15
C PHE A 90 2.48 -10.80 1.85
N THR A 91 3.69 -11.30 1.58
CA THR A 91 3.97 -12.13 0.41
C THR A 91 3.26 -13.47 0.54
N PHE A 92 3.25 -14.05 1.73
CA PHE A 92 2.53 -15.28 2.02
C PHE A 92 1.01 -15.12 1.76
N ASP A 93 0.37 -14.06 2.29
CA ASP A 93 -1.05 -13.80 2.00
C ASP A 93 -1.32 -13.62 0.49
N TYR A 94 -0.44 -12.89 -0.21
CA TYR A 94 -0.55 -12.71 -1.66
C TYR A 94 -0.45 -14.04 -2.42
N LEU A 95 0.51 -14.89 -2.07
CA LEU A 95 0.68 -16.21 -2.69
C LEU A 95 -0.51 -17.14 -2.41
N VAL A 96 -1.05 -17.14 -1.19
CA VAL A 96 -2.24 -17.92 -0.85
C VAL A 96 -3.43 -17.46 -1.71
N ARG A 97 -3.62 -16.14 -1.90
CA ARG A 97 -4.66 -15.59 -2.79
C ARG A 97 -4.44 -15.98 -4.25
N LEU A 98 -3.19 -15.95 -4.72
CA LEU A 98 -2.83 -16.33 -6.07
C LEU A 98 -3.16 -17.80 -6.36
N ILE A 99 -2.79 -18.71 -5.45
CA ILE A 99 -3.06 -20.15 -5.58
C ILE A 99 -4.57 -20.46 -5.47
N ALA A 100 -5.30 -19.68 -4.67
CA ALA A 100 -6.75 -19.83 -4.51
C ALA A 100 -7.54 -19.28 -5.71
N SER A 101 -6.95 -18.40 -6.53
CA SER A 101 -7.62 -17.79 -7.69
C SER A 101 -7.91 -18.81 -8.79
N GLU A 102 -9.06 -18.67 -9.47
CA GLU A 102 -9.47 -19.59 -10.55
C GLU A 102 -8.59 -19.45 -11.80
N SER A 103 -8.06 -18.25 -12.05
CA SER A 103 -7.16 -17.95 -13.16
C SER A 103 -6.09 -16.95 -12.72
N PRO A 104 -4.79 -17.30 -12.83
CA PRO A 104 -3.70 -16.42 -12.40
C PRO A 104 -3.67 -15.13 -13.21
N GLN A 105 -4.01 -15.18 -14.51
CA GLN A 105 -4.00 -13.99 -15.38
C GLN A 105 -5.05 -12.96 -14.96
N THR A 106 -6.28 -13.40 -14.69
CA THR A 106 -7.35 -12.50 -14.21
C THR A 106 -7.01 -11.96 -12.83
N PHE A 107 -6.32 -12.75 -12.00
CA PHE A 107 -5.84 -12.29 -10.71
C PHE A 107 -4.79 -11.18 -10.84
N PHE A 108 -3.78 -11.31 -11.70
CA PHE A 108 -2.78 -10.26 -11.92
C PHE A 108 -3.37 -8.97 -12.52
N LEU A 109 -4.40 -9.07 -13.35
CA LEU A 109 -5.08 -7.92 -13.94
C LEU A 109 -6.09 -7.24 -13.00
N ASN A 110 -6.41 -7.84 -11.86
CA ASN A 110 -7.30 -7.24 -10.88
C ASN A 110 -6.58 -6.08 -10.16
N THR A 111 -7.21 -4.90 -10.15
CA THR A 111 -6.62 -3.67 -9.59
C THR A 111 -6.20 -3.84 -8.12
N MET A 112 -6.99 -4.57 -7.32
CA MET A 112 -6.65 -4.80 -5.90
C MET A 112 -5.42 -5.69 -5.73
N SER A 113 -5.29 -6.75 -6.54
CA SER A 113 -4.13 -7.62 -6.54
C SER A 113 -2.88 -6.89 -7.05
N LEU A 114 -3.03 -5.99 -8.03
CA LEU A 114 -1.93 -5.19 -8.55
C LEU A 114 -1.43 -4.18 -7.51
N VAL A 115 -2.32 -3.57 -6.73
CA VAL A 115 -1.94 -2.74 -5.57
C VAL A 115 -1.15 -3.57 -4.56
N ASP A 116 -1.62 -4.76 -4.20
CA ASP A 116 -0.91 -5.63 -3.26
C ASP A 116 0.50 -5.95 -3.76
N LEU A 117 0.63 -6.32 -5.04
CA LEU A 117 1.92 -6.59 -5.68
C LEU A 117 2.82 -5.35 -5.65
N ALA A 118 2.30 -4.17 -6.01
CA ALA A 118 3.04 -2.91 -6.00
C ALA A 118 3.55 -2.53 -4.59
N THR A 119 2.87 -2.96 -3.52
CA THR A 119 3.33 -2.73 -2.14
C THR A 119 4.35 -3.75 -1.63
N ILE A 120 4.40 -4.96 -2.22
CA ILE A 120 5.30 -6.06 -1.83
C ILE A 120 6.61 -5.99 -2.59
N LEU A 121 6.52 -5.72 -3.90
CA LEU A 121 7.63 -5.81 -4.84
C LEU A 121 8.83 -4.91 -4.47
N PRO A 122 8.65 -3.63 -4.06
CA PRO A 122 9.78 -2.78 -3.71
C PRO A 122 10.65 -3.33 -2.58
N GLN A 123 10.05 -4.03 -1.60
CA GLN A 123 10.79 -4.59 -0.47
C GLN A 123 11.73 -5.71 -0.91
N TRP A 124 11.27 -6.60 -1.77
CA TRP A 124 12.09 -7.72 -2.25
C TRP A 124 13.17 -7.25 -3.21
N LEU A 125 12.88 -6.25 -4.04
CA LEU A 125 13.89 -5.63 -4.89
C LEU A 125 14.95 -4.90 -4.06
N GLU A 126 14.54 -4.14 -3.05
CA GLU A 126 15.48 -3.51 -2.11
C GLU A 126 16.41 -4.56 -1.48
N MET A 127 15.86 -5.64 -0.94
CA MET A 127 16.65 -6.66 -0.24
C MET A 127 17.60 -7.42 -1.17
N GLY A 128 17.18 -7.70 -2.41
CA GLY A 128 18.02 -8.39 -3.38
C GLY A 128 19.17 -7.55 -3.95
N ILE A 129 19.05 -6.22 -3.86
CA ILE A 129 20.01 -5.26 -4.43
C ILE A 129 20.88 -4.63 -3.34
N SER A 130 20.46 -4.71 -2.06
CA SER A 130 21.12 -4.02 -0.95
C SER A 130 22.55 -4.44 -0.64
N ASP A 131 22.99 -5.61 -1.12
CA ASP A 131 24.36 -6.12 -0.89
C ASP A 131 25.38 -5.59 -1.92
N ASP A 132 24.92 -5.00 -3.03
CA ASP A 132 25.78 -4.51 -4.10
C ASP A 132 25.99 -2.99 -4.00
N SER A 133 27.25 -2.56 -3.89
CA SER A 133 27.61 -1.14 -3.74
C SER A 133 27.24 -0.32 -4.98
N ASP A 134 27.25 -0.93 -6.16
CA ASP A 134 27.01 -0.24 -7.43
C ASP A 134 25.53 0.18 -7.58
N PHE A 135 24.64 -0.54 -6.90
CA PHE A 135 23.19 -0.31 -6.97
C PHE A 135 22.61 0.37 -5.73
N LYS A 136 23.44 0.97 -4.87
CA LYS A 136 22.98 1.66 -3.66
C LYS A 136 21.92 2.73 -3.93
N SER A 137 22.09 3.51 -5.00
CA SER A 137 21.11 4.54 -5.42
C SER A 137 19.75 3.94 -5.78
N LEU A 138 19.75 2.78 -6.44
CA LEU A 138 18.55 2.05 -6.82
C LEU A 138 17.87 1.42 -5.60
N ALA A 139 18.64 0.86 -4.66
CA ALA A 139 18.13 0.37 -3.38
C ALA A 139 17.44 1.49 -2.59
N ASN A 140 18.03 2.68 -2.57
CA ASN A 140 17.43 3.85 -1.93
C ASN A 140 16.14 4.29 -2.63
N ALA A 141 16.08 4.24 -3.97
CA ALA A 141 14.85 4.51 -4.70
C ALA A 141 13.73 3.52 -4.30
N PHE A 142 14.04 2.23 -4.15
CA PHE A 142 13.06 1.24 -3.69
C PHE A 142 12.60 1.47 -2.24
N LYS A 143 13.46 2.02 -1.35
CA LYS A 143 13.04 2.44 -0.01
C LYS A 143 11.94 3.51 -0.04
N THR A 144 12.00 4.43 -0.99
CA THR A 144 10.98 5.51 -1.12
C THR A 144 9.59 4.95 -1.45
N LEU A 145 9.56 3.84 -2.17
CA LEU A 145 8.33 3.15 -2.54
C LEU A 145 7.67 2.44 -1.36
N ARG A 146 8.27 2.47 -0.16
CA ARG A 146 7.59 2.04 1.07
C ARG A 146 6.38 2.92 1.40
N SER A 147 6.35 4.17 0.92
CA SER A 147 5.15 5.02 0.97
C SER A 147 3.94 4.41 0.24
N LEU A 148 4.17 3.59 -0.79
CA LEU A 148 3.12 2.84 -1.51
C LEU A 148 2.35 1.87 -0.61
N ARG A 149 2.90 1.47 0.55
CA ARG A 149 2.18 0.60 1.51
C ARG A 149 0.91 1.25 2.05
N PHE A 150 0.80 2.57 1.98
CA PHE A 150 -0.45 3.27 2.28
C PHE A 150 -1.59 2.86 1.34
N LEU A 151 -1.31 2.44 0.11
CA LEU A 151 -2.30 1.90 -0.83
C LEU A 151 -3.00 0.64 -0.29
N ARG A 152 -2.46 -0.04 0.73
CA ARG A 152 -3.18 -1.13 1.39
C ARG A 152 -4.44 -0.66 2.09
N ALA A 153 -4.52 0.61 2.48
CA ALA A 153 -5.72 1.19 3.08
C ALA A 153 -6.98 1.02 2.20
N PHE A 154 -6.81 0.83 0.89
CA PHE A 154 -7.92 0.47 -0.02
C PHE A 154 -8.61 -0.84 0.36
N ARG A 155 -7.96 -1.77 1.07
CA ARG A 155 -8.61 -2.98 1.61
C ARG A 155 -9.71 -2.65 2.63
N LEU A 156 -9.63 -1.51 3.33
CA LEU A 156 -10.68 -1.06 4.25
C LEU A 156 -11.99 -0.71 3.52
N LEU A 157 -11.97 -0.55 2.20
CA LEU A 157 -13.17 -0.33 1.41
C LEU A 157 -14.16 -1.50 1.47
N VAL A 158 -13.74 -2.69 1.92
CA VAL A 158 -14.64 -3.83 2.18
C VAL A 158 -15.70 -3.51 3.25
N PHE A 159 -15.42 -2.55 4.15
CA PHE A 159 -16.38 -2.09 5.15
C PHE A 159 -17.41 -1.11 4.61
N ALA A 160 -17.16 -0.50 3.46
CA ALA A 160 -18.06 0.44 2.84
C ALA A 160 -19.23 -0.30 2.17
N LYS A 161 -20.34 -0.44 2.91
CA LYS A 161 -21.53 -1.19 2.47
C LYS A 161 -22.37 -0.45 1.42
N THR A 162 -22.30 0.88 1.41
CA THR A 162 -23.06 1.74 0.49
C THR A 162 -22.21 2.11 -0.72
N ALA A 163 -22.80 2.14 -1.92
CA ALA A 163 -22.11 2.56 -3.15
C ALA A 163 -21.51 3.98 -3.02
N LYS A 164 -22.29 4.93 -2.48
CA LYS A 164 -21.81 6.28 -2.11
C LYS A 164 -20.60 6.26 -1.19
N GLY A 165 -20.70 5.53 -0.07
CA GLY A 165 -19.62 5.43 0.92
C GLY A 165 -18.36 4.79 0.36
N ARG A 166 -18.50 3.77 -0.50
CA ARG A 166 -17.37 3.11 -1.15
C ARG A 166 -16.65 4.04 -2.11
N GLN A 167 -17.38 4.80 -2.93
CA GLN A 167 -16.77 5.73 -3.88
C GLN A 167 -16.18 6.96 -3.21
N ALA A 168 -16.83 7.51 -2.18
CA ALA A 168 -16.25 8.54 -1.34
C ALA A 168 -14.94 8.07 -0.69
N GLY A 169 -14.94 6.84 -0.16
CA GLY A 169 -13.74 6.21 0.41
C GLY A 169 -12.62 6.02 -0.62
N ILE A 170 -12.94 5.56 -1.83
CA ILE A 170 -11.97 5.43 -2.93
C ILE A 170 -11.34 6.79 -3.25
N LEU A 171 -12.16 7.83 -3.38
CA LEU A 171 -11.69 9.18 -3.71
C LEU A 171 -10.79 9.73 -2.60
N PHE A 172 -11.23 9.64 -1.35
CA PHE A 172 -10.46 10.09 -0.20
C PHE A 172 -9.12 9.34 -0.09
N LEU A 173 -9.14 8.00 -0.15
CA LEU A 173 -7.93 7.19 -0.07
C LEU A 173 -7.00 7.42 -1.26
N THR A 174 -7.53 7.65 -2.46
CA THR A 174 -6.70 7.96 -3.64
C THR A 174 -5.98 9.28 -3.45
N VAL A 175 -6.69 10.34 -3.05
CA VAL A 175 -6.07 11.67 -2.83
C VAL A 175 -4.99 11.57 -1.75
N MET A 176 -5.29 10.95 -0.61
CA MET A 176 -4.30 10.77 0.46
C MET A 176 -3.10 9.93 0.02
N SER A 177 -3.35 8.85 -0.74
CA SER A 177 -2.27 8.00 -1.26
C SER A 177 -1.36 8.76 -2.22
N ILE A 178 -1.92 9.56 -3.12
CA ILE A 178 -1.12 10.38 -4.04
C ILE A 178 -0.27 11.38 -3.23
N ILE A 179 -0.86 12.07 -2.25
CA ILE A 179 -0.13 13.03 -1.42
C ILE A 179 1.05 12.35 -0.72
N PHE A 180 0.82 11.26 0.00
CA PHE A 180 1.89 10.59 0.75
C PHE A 180 2.94 9.92 -0.15
N CYS A 181 2.51 9.23 -1.22
CA CYS A 181 3.44 8.54 -2.11
C CYS A 181 4.29 9.54 -2.89
N SER A 182 3.68 10.57 -3.48
CA SER A 182 4.41 11.58 -4.24
C SER A 182 5.29 12.44 -3.37
N ALA A 183 4.86 12.78 -2.14
CA ALA A 183 5.71 13.52 -1.20
C ALA A 183 6.98 12.73 -0.85
N GLY A 184 6.85 11.43 -0.53
CA GLY A 184 7.99 10.58 -0.23
C GLY A 184 8.93 10.39 -1.43
N ILE A 185 8.38 10.22 -2.63
CA ILE A 185 9.17 10.09 -3.87
C ILE A 185 9.92 11.38 -4.18
N ILE A 186 9.24 12.53 -4.13
CA ILE A 186 9.85 13.84 -4.45
C ILE A 186 10.94 14.17 -3.42
N GLN A 187 10.67 13.97 -2.12
CA GLN A 187 11.64 14.20 -1.06
C GLN A 187 12.94 13.42 -1.30
N ALA A 188 12.81 12.15 -1.67
CA ALA A 188 13.96 11.29 -1.87
C ALA A 188 14.71 11.55 -3.18
N ILE A 189 14.02 11.95 -4.25
CA ILE A 189 14.65 12.31 -5.52
C ILE A 189 15.43 13.63 -5.38
N GLU A 190 14.90 14.59 -4.63
CA GLU A 190 15.53 15.90 -4.45
C GLU A 190 16.66 15.89 -3.40
N ALA A 191 16.73 14.84 -2.57
CA ALA A 191 17.72 14.70 -1.51
C ALA A 191 19.16 14.83 -2.02
N CYS A 192 19.95 15.67 -1.34
CA CYS A 192 21.36 15.88 -1.68
C CYS A 192 22.22 14.71 -1.20
N ASN A 193 22.42 13.71 -2.08
CA ASN A 193 23.18 12.50 -1.78
C ASN A 193 24.71 12.67 -1.94
N ASN A 194 25.15 13.57 -2.83
CA ASN A 194 26.57 13.80 -3.12
C ASN A 194 26.98 15.25 -2.83
N VAL A 195 28.18 15.43 -2.26
CA VAL A 195 28.77 16.75 -2.03
C VAL A 195 29.15 17.36 -3.38
N GLY A 196 28.54 18.49 -3.74
CA GLY A 196 28.82 19.22 -4.98
C GLY A 196 27.70 19.20 -6.04
N ASP A 197 26.59 18.50 -5.79
CA ASP A 197 25.39 18.63 -6.65
C ASP A 197 24.67 19.95 -6.34
N TYR A 198 24.61 20.83 -7.33
CA TYR A 198 23.94 22.13 -7.25
C TYR A 198 22.47 22.07 -7.69
N LYS A 199 21.98 20.90 -8.12
CA LYS A 199 20.60 20.67 -8.58
C LYS A 199 19.77 19.83 -7.60
N CYS A 200 20.16 19.78 -6.33
CA CYS A 200 19.44 19.08 -5.27
C CYS A 200 18.95 20.06 -4.19
N GLN A 201 18.06 19.60 -3.32
CA GLN A 201 17.60 20.32 -2.13
C GLN A 201 17.06 19.34 -1.09
N ASP A 202 17.43 19.55 0.17
CA ASP A 202 16.83 18.80 1.26
C ASP A 202 15.45 19.38 1.57
N LEU A 203 14.42 18.58 1.32
CA LEU A 203 13.04 18.93 1.62
C LEU A 203 12.60 18.19 2.88
N GLU A 204 11.96 18.92 3.80
CA GLU A 204 11.20 18.30 4.87
C GLU A 204 9.95 17.61 4.31
N ILE A 205 9.50 16.53 4.95
CA ILE A 205 8.37 15.77 4.43
C ILE A 205 7.09 16.61 4.34
N TYR A 206 6.90 17.54 5.27
CA TYR A 206 5.74 18.43 5.27
C TYR A 206 5.79 19.42 4.10
N ASN A 207 6.98 19.93 3.75
CA ASN A 207 7.19 20.81 2.60
C ASN A 207 6.92 20.06 1.29
N ALA A 208 7.37 18.81 1.19
CA ALA A 208 7.08 17.95 0.04
C ALA A 208 5.58 17.65 -0.09
N ALA A 209 4.89 17.36 1.02
CA ALA A 209 3.44 17.14 1.03
C ALA A 209 2.66 18.41 0.65
N TYR A 210 3.04 19.57 1.21
CA TYR A 210 2.47 20.87 0.85
C TYR A 210 2.66 21.14 -0.65
N PHE A 211 3.86 20.93 -1.20
CA PHE A 211 4.13 21.08 -2.63
C PHE A 211 3.22 20.18 -3.49
N VAL A 212 3.03 18.92 -3.11
CA VAL A 212 2.12 18.00 -3.81
C VAL A 212 0.68 18.49 -3.76
N VAL A 213 0.21 18.95 -2.59
CA VAL A 213 -1.16 19.47 -2.43
C VAL A 213 -1.40 20.69 -3.33
N ILE A 214 -0.53 21.68 -3.32
CA ILE A 214 -0.68 22.89 -4.15
C ILE A 214 -0.57 22.57 -5.65
N THR A 215 0.20 21.54 -6.01
CA THR A 215 0.38 21.09 -7.40
C THR A 215 -0.89 20.40 -7.91
N ILE A 216 -1.45 19.47 -7.14
CA ILE A 216 -2.69 18.75 -7.51
C ILE A 216 -3.89 19.69 -7.50
N ALA A 217 -3.91 20.66 -6.57
CA ALA A 217 -4.92 21.72 -6.53
C ALA A 217 -4.74 22.77 -7.65
N THR A 218 -3.71 22.64 -8.49
CA THR A 218 -3.38 23.56 -9.60
C THR A 218 -3.14 25.01 -9.17
N LEU A 219 -2.76 25.24 -7.90
CA LEU A 219 -2.46 26.56 -7.36
C LEU A 219 -1.07 27.05 -7.80
N GLY A 220 -0.05 26.20 -7.64
CA GLY A 220 1.30 26.46 -8.15
C GLY A 220 1.93 27.76 -7.65
N PHE A 221 1.97 28.01 -6.34
CA PHE A 221 2.53 29.24 -5.76
C PHE A 221 3.98 29.54 -6.16
N GLY A 222 4.76 28.51 -6.50
CA GLY A 222 6.14 28.65 -6.97
C GLY A 222 7.16 28.94 -5.86
N ASP A 223 6.75 28.85 -4.60
CA ASP A 223 7.59 28.92 -3.40
C ASP A 223 8.49 27.68 -3.25
N LEU A 224 7.96 26.52 -3.60
CA LEU A 224 8.70 25.26 -3.69
C LEU A 224 8.58 24.67 -5.09
N ALA A 225 9.70 24.21 -5.65
CA ALA A 225 9.75 23.52 -6.92
C ALA A 225 10.95 22.56 -6.98
N PRO A 226 10.85 21.42 -7.68
CA PRO A 226 11.96 20.50 -7.85
C PRO A 226 13.10 21.15 -8.64
N LYS A 227 14.32 21.03 -8.11
CA LYS A 227 15.54 21.53 -8.76
C LYS A 227 16.15 20.46 -9.66
N SER A 228 16.00 19.18 -9.30
CA SER A 228 16.60 18.08 -10.03
C SER A 228 15.84 17.77 -11.32
N SER A 229 16.53 17.27 -12.34
CA SER A 229 15.89 16.85 -13.60
C SER A 229 14.89 15.70 -13.38
N ASN A 230 15.25 14.77 -12.49
CA ASN A 230 14.40 13.62 -12.14
C ASN A 230 13.17 14.06 -11.34
N GLY A 231 13.31 15.05 -10.45
CA GLY A 231 12.20 15.62 -9.70
C GLY A 231 11.21 16.33 -10.61
N LYS A 232 11.71 17.09 -11.60
CA LYS A 232 10.85 17.70 -12.63
C LYS A 232 10.09 16.65 -13.44
N LEU A 233 10.75 15.57 -13.85
CA LEU A 233 10.10 14.46 -14.57
C LEU A 233 9.03 13.79 -13.69
N ALA A 234 9.31 13.57 -12.40
CA ALA A 234 8.36 13.02 -11.46
C ALA A 234 7.11 13.91 -11.29
N VAL A 235 7.29 15.24 -11.24
CA VAL A 235 6.17 16.19 -11.16
C VAL A 235 5.34 16.22 -12.45
N ILE A 236 5.97 16.12 -13.62
CA ILE A 236 5.25 15.97 -14.90
C ILE A 236 4.37 14.72 -14.84
N GLY A 237 4.93 13.57 -14.45
CA GLY A 237 4.17 12.33 -14.28
C GLY A 237 3.03 12.46 -13.27
N LEU A 238 3.29 13.13 -12.14
CA LEU A 238 2.27 13.42 -11.12
C LEU A 238 1.09 14.18 -11.73
N ILE A 239 1.35 15.30 -12.42
CA ILE A 239 0.30 16.16 -13.02
C ILE A 239 -0.53 15.37 -14.05
N PHE A 240 0.12 14.62 -14.95
CA PHE A 240 -0.60 13.78 -15.91
C PHE A 240 -1.46 12.72 -15.21
N SER A 241 -0.92 12.05 -14.21
CA SER A 241 -1.65 11.02 -13.47
C SER A 241 -2.85 11.58 -12.71
N THR A 242 -2.69 12.71 -12.00
CA THR A 242 -3.76 13.32 -11.19
C THR A 242 -4.79 13.99 -12.07
N GLY A 243 -4.37 14.62 -13.17
CA GLY A 243 -5.25 15.25 -14.15
C GLY A 243 -6.18 14.26 -14.86
N ILE A 244 -5.81 12.98 -14.96
CA ILE A 244 -6.68 11.92 -15.49
C ILE A 244 -7.46 11.25 -14.36
N LEU A 245 -6.79 10.84 -13.28
CA LEU A 245 -7.39 9.99 -12.25
C LEU A 245 -8.45 10.72 -11.41
N LEU A 246 -8.17 11.94 -10.96
CA LEU A 246 -9.08 12.63 -10.04
C LEU A 246 -10.40 13.05 -10.72
N PRO A 247 -10.41 13.66 -11.92
CA PRO A 247 -11.66 13.98 -12.60
C PRO A 247 -12.52 12.74 -12.89
N LEU A 248 -11.91 11.62 -13.30
CA LEU A 248 -12.64 10.36 -13.52
C LEU A 248 -13.26 9.81 -12.22
N GLN A 249 -12.60 9.96 -11.08
CA GLN A 249 -13.16 9.56 -9.79
C GLN A 249 -14.28 10.49 -9.33
N ILE A 250 -14.09 11.81 -9.49
CA ILE A 250 -15.10 12.82 -9.14
C ILE A 250 -16.35 12.64 -10.00
N SER A 251 -16.20 12.43 -11.31
CA SER A 251 -17.33 12.17 -12.22
C SER A 251 -18.14 10.95 -11.78
N ARG A 252 -17.48 9.82 -11.51
CA ARG A 252 -18.16 8.61 -11.02
C ARG A 252 -18.86 8.82 -9.68
N TYR A 253 -18.27 9.61 -8.79
CA TYR A 253 -18.89 9.95 -7.51
C TYR A 253 -20.13 10.83 -7.72
N SER A 254 -20.05 11.83 -8.59
CA SER A 254 -21.16 12.70 -8.97
C SER A 254 -22.32 11.93 -9.60
N ASP A 255 -22.05 10.97 -10.49
CA ASP A 255 -23.07 10.13 -11.13
C ASP A 255 -23.84 9.28 -10.12
N ILE A 256 -23.19 8.86 -9.03
CA ILE A 256 -23.84 8.08 -7.97
C ILE A 256 -24.66 8.99 -7.06
N LEU A 257 -24.19 10.22 -6.81
CA LEU A 257 -24.96 11.22 -6.07
C LEU A 257 -26.23 11.61 -6.84
N SER A 258 -26.14 11.84 -8.15
CA SER A 258 -27.27 12.28 -8.99
C SER A 258 -28.34 11.21 -9.18
N ARG A 259 -28.00 9.92 -9.09
CA ARG A 259 -28.95 8.81 -9.17
C ARG A 259 -29.75 8.58 -7.89
N GLU A 260 -29.37 9.21 -6.79
CA GLU A 260 -30.03 9.06 -5.48
C GLU A 260 -30.83 10.31 -5.07
N VAL A 261 -30.89 11.34 -5.91
CA VAL A 261 -31.76 12.52 -5.78
C VAL A 261 -32.97 12.34 -6.67
#